data_AF-A0A9Q9W8J1-F1
#
_entry.id   AF-A0A9Q9W8J1-F1
#
_cell.length_a   1.000
_cell.length_b   1.000
_cell.length_c   1.000
_cell.angle_alpha   90.00
_cell.angle_beta   90.00
_cell.angle_gamma   90.00
#
_symmetry.space_group_name_H-M   'P 1'
#
loop_
_entity.id
_entity.type
_entity.pdbx_description
1 polymer ?
#
loop_
_entity_poly.entity_id
_entity_poly.type
_entity_poly.pdbx_seq_one_letter_code
_entity_poly.pdbx_strand_id
1 'polypeptide(L)'
;MSCVHYKFSSKLNYDTVTFDGLHITLSDLKRQIMGREKLKAADCDLQITNAQTKEEYTDDGALIPKNSSVIIRRIPIGGLKSTSKTYVINRSEPSGSSKAVCKNT
;
A
#
# COMPACT_ATOMS: atom_id res chain seq x y z
N MET A 1 16.92 14.48 -10.59
CA MET A 1 15.56 14.14 -10.13
C MET A 1 15.54 12.65 -9.81
N SER A 2 15.41 12.30 -8.53
CA SER A 2 15.22 10.91 -8.13
C SER A 2 13.73 10.66 -7.91
N CYS A 3 13.22 9.54 -8.41
CA CYS A 3 11.82 9.17 -8.24
C CYS A 3 11.66 7.71 -7.84
N VAL A 4 10.64 7.42 -7.05
CA VAL A 4 10.18 6.05 -6.75
C VAL A 4 8.83 5.86 -7.42
N HIS A 5 8.68 4.72 -8.09
CA HIS A 5 7.39 4.30 -8.63
C HIS A 5 6.66 3.52 -7.54
N TYR A 6 5.45 3.92 -7.20
CA TYR A 6 4.63 3.22 -6.22
C TYR A 6 3.26 2.94 -6.80
N LYS A 7 2.61 1.88 -6.34
CA LYS A 7 1.17 1.73 -6.53
C LYS A 7 0.51 1.17 -5.30
N PHE A 8 -0.74 1.56 -5.06
CA PHE A 8 -1.57 0.84 -4.10
C PHE A 8 -1.93 -0.53 -4.64
N SER A 9 -2.00 -1.56 -3.78
CA SER A 9 -2.47 -2.89 -4.23
C SER A 9 -3.88 -2.83 -4.82
N SER A 10 -4.68 -1.86 -4.36
CA SER A 10 -6.03 -1.56 -4.84
C SER A 10 -6.08 -0.79 -6.17
N LYS A 11 -4.94 -0.23 -6.63
CA LYS A 11 -4.84 0.54 -7.87
C LYS A 11 -4.08 -0.26 -8.94
N LEU A 12 -4.46 -0.05 -10.19
CA LEU A 12 -3.74 -0.62 -11.33
C LEU A 12 -2.55 0.26 -11.74
N ASN A 13 -2.71 1.58 -11.64
CA ASN A 13 -1.74 2.58 -12.09
C ASN A 13 -0.62 2.80 -11.07
N TYR A 14 0.57 3.06 -11.58
CA TYR A 14 1.71 3.50 -10.79
C TYR A 14 1.73 5.02 -10.71
N ASP A 15 1.88 5.53 -9.50
CA ASP A 15 2.18 6.90 -9.19
C ASP A 15 3.68 7.07 -8.95
N THR A 16 4.14 8.32 -9.01
CA THR A 16 5.56 8.64 -8.78
C THR A 16 5.72 9.64 -7.66
N VAL A 17 6.61 9.32 -6.76
CA VAL A 17 7.09 10.24 -5.73
C VAL A 17 8.46 10.76 -6.16
N THR A 18 8.60 12.09 -6.21
CA THR A 18 9.87 12.77 -6.45
C THR A 18 10.54 13.12 -5.13
N PHE A 19 11.82 12.79 -5.02
CA PHE A 19 12.63 13.09 -3.85
C PHE A 19 14.04 13.49 -4.28
N ASP A 20 14.79 14.09 -3.36
CA ASP A 20 16.18 14.44 -3.56
C ASP A 20 17.09 13.43 -2.84
N GLY A 21 18.15 12.96 -3.51
CA GLY A 21 19.07 11.92 -2.99
C GLY A 21 19.10 10.62 -3.80
N LEU A 22 19.96 9.67 -3.41
CA LEU A 22 20.07 8.35 -4.06
C LEU A 22 18.99 7.35 -3.59
N HIS A 23 18.55 7.51 -2.34
CA HIS A 23 17.59 6.66 -1.67
C HIS A 23 16.65 7.50 -0.80
N ILE A 24 15.48 6.94 -0.51
CA ILE A 24 14.50 7.52 0.39
C ILE A 24 14.29 6.56 1.56
N THR A 25 14.16 7.09 2.76
CA THR A 25 13.82 6.28 3.94
C THR A 25 12.36 5.87 3.89
N LEU A 26 12.04 4.74 4.50
CA LEU A 26 10.67 4.24 4.56
C LEU A 26 9.70 5.27 5.13
N SER A 27 10.05 5.90 6.26
CA SER A 27 9.20 6.88 6.92
C SER A 27 8.95 8.14 6.07
N ASP A 28 9.94 8.56 5.28
CA ASP A 28 9.81 9.70 4.37
C ASP A 28 8.87 9.37 3.21
N LEU A 29 9.07 8.20 2.59
CA LEU A 29 8.21 7.73 1.52
C LEU A 29 6.75 7.57 2.00
N LYS A 30 6.53 6.98 3.18
CA LYS A 30 5.20 6.87 3.80
C LYS A 30 4.56 8.25 3.96
N ARG A 31 5.29 9.22 4.49
CA ARG A 31 4.78 10.58 4.74
C ARG A 31 4.41 11.30 3.45
N GLN A 32 5.25 11.19 2.41
CA GLN A 32 4.95 11.77 1.09
C GLN A 32 3.68 11.15 0.47
N ILE A 33 3.53 9.83 0.55
CA ILE A 33 2.36 9.13 0.02
C ILE A 33 1.10 9.47 0.83
N MET A 34 1.19 9.50 2.17
CA MET A 34 0.06 9.90 3.04
C MET A 34 -0.43 11.31 2.72
N GLY A 35 0.49 12.27 2.54
CA GLY A 35 0.13 13.65 2.18
C GLY A 35 -0.51 13.76 0.80
N ARG A 36 0.02 13.01 -0.18
CA ARG A 36 -0.47 13.04 -1.57
C ARG A 36 -1.84 12.37 -1.74
N GLU A 37 -2.05 11.23 -1.09
CA GLU A 37 -3.31 10.48 -1.12
C GLU A 37 -4.32 10.98 -0.06
N LYS A 38 -3.95 12.01 0.73
CA LYS A 38 -4.76 12.61 1.81
C LYS A 38 -5.34 11.56 2.75
N LEU A 39 -4.53 10.55 3.08
CA LEU A 39 -4.94 9.47 3.98
C LEU A 39 -4.90 9.96 5.42
N LYS A 40 -5.92 9.56 6.21
CA LYS A 40 -5.94 9.81 7.65
C LYS A 40 -4.91 8.92 8.33
N ALA A 41 -3.76 9.50 8.67
CA ALA A 41 -2.67 8.82 9.38
C ALA A 41 -3.10 8.26 10.76
N ALA A 42 -4.19 8.75 11.33
CA ALA A 42 -4.74 8.27 12.60
C ALA A 42 -5.42 6.88 12.49
N ASP A 43 -5.89 6.50 11.30
CA ASP A 43 -6.72 5.31 11.11
C ASP A 43 -5.99 4.19 10.35
N CYS A 44 -4.98 4.52 9.54
CA CYS A 44 -4.30 3.57 8.66
C CYS A 44 -2.78 3.82 8.57
N ASP A 45 -1.98 2.75 8.77
CA ASP A 45 -0.57 2.71 8.40
C ASP A 45 -0.40 2.22 6.95
N LEU A 46 0.78 2.48 6.38
CA LEU A 46 1.15 2.02 5.05
C LEU A 46 2.26 0.97 5.14
N GLN A 47 1.96 -0.24 4.69
CA GLN A 47 2.94 -1.29 4.49
C GLN A 47 3.50 -1.22 3.07
N ILE A 48 4.82 -1.25 2.95
CA ILE A 48 5.54 -1.05 1.69
C ILE A 48 6.27 -2.33 1.36
N THR A 49 6.04 -2.84 0.14
CA THR A 49 6.65 -4.06 -0.36
C THR A 49 7.35 -3.77 -1.68
N ASN A 50 8.56 -4.26 -1.88
CA ASN A 50 9.22 -4.19 -3.18
C ASN A 50 8.45 -5.01 -4.22
N ALA A 51 8.12 -4.42 -5.37
CA ALA A 51 7.36 -5.10 -6.42
C ALA A 51 8.19 -6.17 -7.15
N GLN A 52 9.52 -6.02 -7.18
CA GLN A 52 10.45 -6.91 -7.88
C GLN A 52 10.88 -8.08 -7.00
N THR A 53 11.44 -7.79 -5.82
CA THR A 53 11.97 -8.82 -4.90
C THR A 53 10.91 -9.38 -3.96
N LYS A 54 9.75 -8.72 -3.85
CA LYS A 54 8.69 -9.03 -2.87
C LYS A 54 9.14 -8.90 -1.42
N GLU A 55 10.25 -8.20 -1.18
CA GLU A 55 10.72 -7.90 0.16
C GLU A 55 9.84 -6.83 0.81
N GLU A 56 9.44 -7.07 2.05
CA GLU A 56 8.67 -6.11 2.83
C GLU A 56 9.58 -5.24 3.68
N TYR A 57 9.37 -3.93 3.58
CA TYR A 57 10.07 -2.97 4.41
C TYR A 57 9.23 -2.69 5.65
N THR A 58 9.62 -3.31 6.76
CA THR A 58 9.00 -3.10 8.08
C THR A 58 9.75 -2.08 8.93
N ASP A 59 11.01 -1.82 8.61
CA ASP A 59 11.88 -0.93 9.38
C ASP A 59 11.82 0.50 8.85
N ASP A 60 11.55 1.46 9.73
CA ASP A 60 11.49 2.89 9.40
C ASP A 60 12.81 3.44 8.80
N GLY A 61 13.95 2.83 9.16
CA GLY A 61 15.27 3.13 8.63
C GLY A 61 15.58 2.44 7.30
N ALA A 62 14.68 1.64 6.75
CA ALA A 62 14.90 0.96 5.48
C ALA A 62 15.09 1.96 4.33
N LEU A 63 16.12 1.72 3.52
CA LEU A 63 16.52 2.58 2.42
C LEU A 63 16.00 2.03 1.10
N ILE A 64 15.10 2.76 0.47
CA ILE A 64 14.51 2.39 -0.82
C ILE A 64 15.28 3.14 -1.91
N PRO A 65 15.96 2.43 -2.82
CA PRO A 65 16.75 3.09 -3.87
C PRO A 65 15.85 3.79 -4.88
N LYS A 66 16.37 4.85 -5.50
CA LYS A 66 15.72 5.52 -6.63
C LYS A 66 15.38 4.52 -7.75
N ASN A 67 14.33 4.82 -8.49
CA ASN A 67 13.79 4.01 -9.59
C ASN A 67 13.26 2.63 -9.17
N SER A 68 13.14 2.36 -7.87
CA SER A 68 12.45 1.16 -7.39
C SER A 68 10.95 1.24 -7.61
N SER A 69 10.35 0.07 -7.81
CA SER A 69 8.90 -0.11 -7.85
C SER A 69 8.43 -0.72 -6.54
N VAL A 70 7.53 -0.05 -5.84
CA VAL A 70 6.97 -0.53 -4.57
C VAL A 70 5.45 -0.64 -4.62
N ILE A 71 4.92 -1.57 -3.84
CA ILE A 71 3.49 -1.81 -3.66
C ILE A 71 3.13 -1.35 -2.24
N ILE A 72 2.11 -0.49 -2.16
CA ILE A 72 1.58 0.06 -0.93
C ILE A 72 0.31 -0.70 -0.54
N ARG A 73 0.25 -1.14 0.72
CA ARG A 73 -0.94 -1.73 1.36
C ARG A 73 -1.33 -0.89 2.58
N ARG A 74 -2.64 -0.69 2.79
CA ARG A 74 -3.17 0.00 3.97
C ARG A 74 -3.38 -1.00 5.10
N ILE A 75 -2.88 -0.68 6.28
CA ILE A 75 -3.02 -1.49 7.50
C ILE A 75 -3.84 -0.69 8.51
N PRO A 76 -4.98 -1.19 9.00
CA PRO A 76 -5.75 -0.48 10.01
C PRO A 76 -4.97 -0.37 11.33
N ILE A 77 -4.94 0.81 11.93
CA ILE A 77 -4.25 1.07 13.21
C ILE A 77 -5.18 0.75 14.40
N GLY A 78 -6.49 0.68 14.15
CA GLY A 78 -7.53 0.37 15.14
C GLY A 78 -7.71 -1.12 15.40
N GLY A 79 -6.88 -1.66 16.29
CA GLY A 79 -7.23 -2.71 17.27
C GLY A 79 -7.75 -4.05 16.75
N LEU A 80 -6.84 -4.99 16.48
CA LEU A 80 -6.81 -6.28 17.19
C LEU A 80 -5.47 -6.96 16.90
N LYS A 81 -4.78 -7.39 17.96
CA LYS A 81 -3.70 -8.36 17.81
C LYS A 81 -4.31 -9.67 17.31
N SER A 82 -4.22 -9.95 16.01
CA SER A 82 -4.35 -11.31 15.52
C SER A 82 -3.33 -11.54 14.41
N THR A 83 -2.43 -12.45 14.74
CA THR A 83 -1.46 -13.05 13.86
C THR A 83 -2.16 -13.62 12.63
N SER A 84 -1.43 -13.60 11.50
CA SER A 84 -1.53 -14.57 10.42
C SER A 84 -2.53 -14.33 9.28
N LYS A 85 -1.91 -14.23 8.09
CA LYS A 85 -2.29 -14.80 6.80
C LYS A 85 -3.29 -14.04 5.92
N THR A 86 -2.69 -13.51 4.85
CA THR A 86 -3.17 -13.59 3.47
C THR A 86 -4.46 -12.83 3.19
N TYR A 87 -4.32 -11.56 2.81
CA TYR A 87 -5.23 -10.99 1.82
C TYR A 87 -5.00 -11.74 0.50
N VAL A 88 -5.65 -12.90 0.37
CA VAL A 88 -5.94 -13.51 -0.91
C VAL A 88 -6.78 -12.48 -1.66
N ILE A 89 -6.14 -11.69 -2.52
CA ILE A 89 -6.86 -10.99 -3.57
C ILE A 89 -7.31 -12.09 -4.53
N ASN A 90 -8.43 -12.71 -4.20
CA ASN A 90 -9.23 -13.43 -5.17
C ASN A 90 -9.71 -12.35 -6.14
N ARG A 91 -9.01 -12.21 -7.27
CA ARG A 91 -9.51 -11.50 -8.44
C ARG A 91 -10.77 -12.23 -8.89
N SER A 92 -11.91 -11.86 -8.35
CA SER A 92 -13.17 -12.08 -9.06
C SER A 92 -13.21 -11.01 -10.15
N GLU A 93 -13.01 -11.47 -11.38
CA GLU A 93 -13.36 -10.79 -12.61
C GLU A 93 -14.73 -10.10 -12.50
N PRO A 94 -14.94 -8.94 -13.13
CA PRO A 94 -16.23 -8.28 -13.09
C PRO A 94 -17.20 -8.99 -14.04
N SER A 95 -18.02 -9.89 -13.52
CA SER A 95 -19.20 -10.34 -14.25
C SER A 95 -20.37 -10.62 -13.33
N GLY A 96 -21.48 -9.94 -13.59
CA GLY A 96 -22.82 -10.50 -13.38
C GLY A 96 -23.46 -10.22 -12.03
N SER A 97 -24.36 -9.23 -12.03
CA SER A 97 -25.71 -9.30 -11.47
C SER A 97 -26.01 -10.31 -10.35
N SER A 98 -26.51 -9.82 -9.20
CA SER A 98 -27.87 -10.16 -8.73
C SER A 98 -28.27 -9.41 -7.47
N LYS A 99 -29.55 -9.02 -7.43
CA LYS A 99 -30.23 -8.28 -6.36
C LYS A 99 -30.29 -9.12 -5.07
N ALA A 100 -29.97 -8.49 -3.94
CA ALA A 100 -30.26 -9.04 -2.62
C ALA A 100 -31.75 -8.86 -2.31
N VAL A 101 -32.48 -9.96 -2.10
CA VAL A 101 -33.74 -9.97 -1.34
C VAL A 101 -33.44 -10.66 -0.01
N CYS A 102 -33.47 -9.88 1.07
CA CYS A 102 -33.42 -10.41 2.43
C CYS A 102 -34.82 -10.31 3.01
N LYS A 103 -35.44 -11.43 3.37
CA LYS A 103 -36.42 -11.49 4.47
C LYS A 103 -36.30 -12.85 5.17
N ASN A 104 -35.82 -12.80 6.41
CA ASN A 104 -36.05 -13.81 7.42
C ASN A 104 -37.50 -13.67 7.90
N THR A 105 -38.31 -14.72 7.79
CA THR A 105 -39.03 -15.38 8.90
C THR A 105 -39.71 -16.63 8.37
#